data_AF-A0A7X8WBA7-F1
#
_entry.id   AF-A0A7X8WBA7-F1
#
_cell.length_a   1.000
_cell.length_b   1.000
_cell.length_c   1.000
_cell.angle_alpha   90.00
_cell.angle_beta   90.00
_cell.angle_gamma   90.00
#
_symmetry.space_group_name_H-M   'P 1'
#
loop_
_entity.id
_entity.type
_entity.pdbx_description
1 polymer ?
#
loop_
_entity_poly.entity_id
_entity_poly.type
_entity_poly.pdbx_seq_one_letter_code
_entity_poly.pdbx_strand_id
1 'polypeptide(L)' 'WKLGFYYIALGAKVPIILAAIDYEKKCITLGKKIIPSGDIDKELKDIKLFFKDFKGKHPENFSLDI' A
#
# COMPACT_ATOMS: atom_id res chain seq x y z
N TRP A 1 -2.57 -3.34 -9.40
CA TRP A 1 -2.40 -3.90 -8.03
C TRP A 1 -3.12 -5.24 -7.93
N LYS A 2 -2.53 -6.25 -7.27
CA LYS A 2 -3.20 -7.54 -7.00
C LYS A 2 -3.85 -7.49 -5.62
N LEU A 3 -5.08 -8.00 -5.49
CA LEU A 3 -5.87 -7.87 -4.25
C LEU A 3 -5.78 -9.05 -3.28
N GLY A 4 -4.95 -10.05 -3.55
CA GLY A 4 -4.84 -11.23 -2.69
C GLY A 4 -4.51 -10.90 -1.23
N PHE A 5 -3.56 -9.97 -0.99
CA PHE A 5 -3.21 -9.52 0.36
C PHE A 5 -4.40 -8.90 1.10
N TYR A 6 -5.24 -8.16 0.37
CA TYR A 6 -6.39 -7.47 0.93
C TYR A 6 -7.46 -8.48 1.36
N TYR A 7 -7.79 -9.45 0.51
CA TYR A 7 -8.79 -10.48 0.83
C TYR A 7 -8.33 -11.40 1.97
N ILE A 8 -7.04 -11.73 2.04
CA ILE A 8 -6.46 -12.47 3.16
C ILE A 8 -6.67 -11.69 4.46
N ALA A 9 -6.33 -10.40 4.47
CA ALA A 9 -6.45 -9.56 5.66
C ALA A 9 -7.91 -9.36 6.09
N LEU A 10 -8.82 -9.15 5.14
CA LEU A 10 -10.26 -9.03 5.38
C LEU A 10 -10.84 -10.32 5.97
N GLY A 11 -10.52 -11.49 5.38
CA GLY A 11 -11.02 -12.79 5.84
C GLY A 11 -10.47 -13.19 7.21
N ALA A 12 -9.19 -12.90 7.47
CA ALA A 12 -8.55 -13.19 8.75
C ALA A 12 -8.78 -12.11 9.84
N LYS A 13 -9.43 -10.99 9.50
CA LYS A 13 -9.66 -9.83 10.38
C LYS A 13 -8.36 -9.28 10.99
N VAL A 14 -7.30 -9.24 10.20
CA VAL A 14 -5.98 -8.71 10.61
C VAL A 14 -5.70 -7.37 9.93
N PRO A 15 -4.94 -6.47 10.58
CA PRO A 15 -4.56 -5.22 9.97
C PRO A 15 -3.52 -5.39 8.86
N ILE A 16 -3.57 -4.51 7.86
CA ILE A 16 -2.55 -4.33 6.84
C ILE A 16 -1.63 -3.19 7.29
N ILE A 17 -0.33 -3.44 7.35
CA ILE A 17 0.69 -2.42 7.62
C ILE A 17 1.35 -2.04 6.30
N LEU A 18 1.31 -0.76 5.95
CA LEU A 18 1.99 -0.27 4.76
C LEU A 18 3.46 0.00 5.08
N ALA A 19 4.34 -0.67 4.36
CA ALA A 19 5.79 -0.48 4.46
C ALA A 19 6.32 -0.02 3.11
N ALA A 20 7.04 1.10 3.09
CA ALA A 20 7.68 1.62 1.89
C ALA A 20 9.20 1.55 2.02
N ILE A 21 9.86 1.17 0.91
CA ILE A 21 11.32 1.23 0.78
C ILE A 21 11.62 2.40 -0.16
N ASP A 22 12.25 3.44 0.36
CA ASP A 22 12.63 4.62 -0.41
C ASP A 22 14.10 4.48 -0.85
N TYR A 23 14.31 4.29 -2.14
CA TYR A 23 15.64 4.11 -2.72
C TYR A 23 16.43 5.41 -2.82
N GLU A 24 15.76 6.56 -2.86
CA GLU A 24 16.41 7.87 -2.89
C GLU A 24 16.95 8.20 -1.50
N LYS A 25 16.15 7.97 -0.46
CA LYS A 25 16.51 8.24 0.95
C LYS A 25 17.24 7.09 1.63
N LYS A 26 17.29 5.90 1.02
CA LYS A 26 17.86 4.66 1.57
C LYS A 26 17.29 4.30 2.95
N CYS A 27 15.97 4.44 3.11
CA CYS A 27 15.28 4.16 4.36
C CYS A 27 14.04 3.29 4.14
N ILE A 28 13.57 2.68 5.23
CA ILE A 28 12.30 1.95 5.28
C ILE A 28 11.35 2.75 6.17
N THR A 29 10.16 3.01 5.67
CA THR A 29 9.08 3.65 6.42
C THR A 29 7.98 2.64 6.69
N LEU A 30 7.75 2.33 7.97
CA LEU A 30 6.54 1.65 8.43
C LEU A 30 5.48 2.72 8.68
N GLY A 31 4.48 2.74 7.81
CA GLY A 31 3.49 3.81 7.74
C GLY A 31 2.13 3.39 8.30
N LYS A 32 1.09 3.69 7.53
CA LYS A 32 -0.32 3.60 7.94
C LYS A 32 -0.72 2.15 8.21
N LYS A 33 -1.54 1.98 9.25
CA LYS A 33 -2.31 0.76 9.54
C LYS A 33 -3.69 0.90 8.90
N ILE A 34 -4.09 -0.11 8.13
CA ILE A 34 -5.44 -0.22 7.54
C ILE A 34 -6.12 -1.45 8.14
N ILE A 35 -7.36 -1.28 8.60
CA ILE A 35 -8.22 -2.40 8.98
C ILE A 35 -9.20 -2.57 7.82
N PRO A 36 -9.13 -3.67 7.04
CA PRO A 36 -9.99 -3.86 5.89
C PRO A 36 -11.46 -3.87 6.28
N SER A 37 -12.25 -2.94 5.75
CA SER A 37 -13.70 -2.87 5.96
C SER A 37 -14.49 -3.60 4.88
N GLY A 38 -13.86 -3.88 3.74
CA GLY A 38 -14.51 -4.37 2.52
C GLY A 38 -14.77 -3.27 1.48
N ASP A 39 -14.60 -1.98 1.84
CA ASP A 39 -14.58 -0.87 0.88
C ASP A 39 -13.22 -0.81 0.16
N ILE A 40 -13.06 -1.74 -0.79
CA ILE A 40 -11.82 -1.98 -1.52
C ILE A 40 -11.36 -0.72 -2.25
N ASP A 41 -12.27 0.00 -2.91
CA ASP A 41 -11.91 1.14 -3.75
C ASP A 41 -11.34 2.29 -2.90
N LYS A 42 -12.01 2.61 -1.78
CA LYS A 42 -11.54 3.62 -0.84
C LYS A 42 -10.19 3.25 -0.24
N GLU A 43 -10.03 2.01 0.20
CA GLU A 43 -8.83 1.58 0.90
C GLU A 43 -7.64 1.39 -0.06
N LEU A 44 -7.87 0.92 -1.29
CA LEU A 44 -6.84 0.92 -2.33
C LEU A 44 -6.41 2.32 -2.71
N LYS A 45 -7.33 3.28 -2.78
CA LYS A 45 -6.99 4.69 -3.00
C LYS A 45 -6.08 5.21 -1.88
N ASP A 46 -6.41 4.91 -0.63
CA ASP A 46 -5.56 5.25 0.53
C ASP A 46 -4.17 4.60 0.46
N ILE A 47 -4.10 3.34 0.04
CA ILE A 47 -2.83 2.60 -0.15
C ILE A 47 -1.99 3.26 -1.24
N LYS A 48 -2.57 3.54 -2.41
CA LYS A 48 -1.87 4.19 -3.53
C LYS A 48 -1.40 5.59 -3.14
N LEU A 49 -2.24 6.37 -2.45
CA LEU A 49 -1.90 7.70 -1.97
C LEU A 49 -0.75 7.68 -0.97
N PHE A 50 -0.64 6.66 -0.13
CA PHE A 50 0.51 6.47 0.73
C PHE A 50 1.79 6.22 -0.09
N PHE A 51 1.74 5.32 -1.07
CA PHE A 51 2.93 4.94 -1.84
C PHE A 51 3.43 6.00 -2.83
N LYS A 52 2.60 6.97 -3.23
CA LYS A 52 2.97 8.02 -4.20
C LYS A 52 4.16 8.88 -3.76
N ASP A 53 4.37 9.02 -2.45
CA ASP A 53 5.38 9.91 -1.87
C ASP A 53 6.76 9.23 -1.71
N PHE A 54 6.90 7.99 -2.18
CA PHE A 54 8.12 7.19 -2.07
C PHE A 54 8.69 6.84 -3.44
N LYS A 55 10.03 6.80 -3.54
CA LYS A 55 10.72 6.45 -4.77
C LYS A 55 11.24 5.03 -4.75
N GLY A 56 10.59 4.15 -5.51
CA GLY A 56 11.03 2.77 -5.70
C GLY A 56 12.31 2.68 -6.55
N LYS A 57 12.91 1.48 -6.61
CA LYS A 57 14.08 1.20 -7.47
C LYS A 57 13.82 1.45 -8.95
N HIS A 58 12.59 1.17 -9.39
CA HIS A 58 12.08 1.33 -10.74
C HIS A 58 10.81 2.19 -10.68
N PRO A 59 10.94 3.51 -10.50
CA PRO A 59 9.80 4.41 -10.34
C PRO A 59 8.85 4.42 -11.55
N GLU A 60 9.36 4.11 -12.75
CA GLU A 60 8.60 3.99 -13.99
C GLU A 60 7.55 2.87 -13.99
N ASN A 61 7.70 1.88 -13.12
CA ASN A 61 6.76 0.76 -12.98
C ASN A 61 5.63 1.06 -11.97
N PHE A 62 5.63 2.24 -11.35
CA PHE A 62 4.61 2.61 -10.38
C PHE A 62 3.32 3.05 -11.07
N SER A 63 2.25 2.27 -10.91
CA SER A 63 0.91 2.58 -11.44
C SER A 63 0.10 3.39 -10.42
N LEU A 64 -0.28 4.60 -10.85
CA LEU A 64 -1.14 5.57 -10.16
C LEU A 64 -2.53 5.65 -10.81
N ASP A 65 -3.06 4.54 -11.34
CA ASP A 65 -4.43 4.54 -11.86
C ASP A 65 -5.38 4.84 -10.68
N ILE A 66 -5.90 6.06 -10.58
CA ILE A 66 -6.82 6.51 -9.52
C ILE A 66 -8.25 6.16 -9.92
#